data_AF-A0A934YEL8-F1
#
_entry.id   AF-A0A934YEL8-F1
#
_cell.length_a   1.000
_cell.length_b   1.000
_cell.length_c   1.000
_cell.angle_alpha   90.00
_cell.angle_beta   90.00
_cell.angle_gamma   90.00
#
_symmetry.space_group_name_H-M   'P 1'
#
loop_
_entity.id
_entity.type
_entity.pdbx_description
1 polymer ?
#
loop_
_entity_poly.entity_id
_entity_poly.type
_entity_poly.pdbx_seq_one_letter_code
_entity_poly.pdbx_strand_id
1 'polypeptide(L)'
;MKNQQTPIRPTLHPYIPHLISDIQNAFRQKEKTPQRVMTFEEEMEEVENFVTRPLGFQPFGSFCGLTKEDFPPSEQLSDADMKAVIPQYIKLLKTWNADVHFPKEVPLKFQYELLIDILDEDFMYMEYGMVGFDFCSGNPEGCRWGEYCGCLQYK
;
A
#
# COMPACT_ATOMS: atom_id res chain seq x y z
N MET A 1 -8.30 18.95 -47.08
CA MET A 1 -9.14 18.53 -45.94
C MET A 1 -8.25 17.75 -44.98
N LYS A 2 -7.89 18.34 -43.83
CA LYS A 2 -7.01 17.71 -42.84
C LYS A 2 -7.91 16.93 -41.87
N ASN A 3 -7.88 15.60 -41.94
CA ASN A 3 -8.55 14.73 -40.97
C ASN A 3 -7.92 14.97 -39.60
N GLN A 4 -8.68 15.59 -38.70
CA GLN A 4 -8.32 15.68 -37.28
C GLN A 4 -8.82 14.39 -36.62
N GLN A 5 -7.91 13.42 -36.45
CA GLN A 5 -8.15 12.28 -35.56
C GLN A 5 -8.28 12.85 -34.13
N THR A 6 -9.47 12.74 -33.55
CA THR A 6 -9.70 13.06 -32.14
C THR A 6 -8.92 12.05 -31.29
N PRO A 7 -8.12 12.46 -30.29
CA PRO A 7 -7.41 11.52 -29.45
C PRO A 7 -8.43 10.75 -28.60
N ILE A 8 -8.54 9.45 -28.85
CA ILE A 8 -9.32 8.53 -28.03
C ILE A 8 -8.68 8.55 -26.64
N ARG A 9 -9.32 9.18 -25.66
CA ARG A 9 -8.89 9.05 -24.26
C ARG A 9 -9.03 7.58 -23.89
N PRO A 10 -7.97 6.91 -23.40
CA PRO A 10 -8.11 5.54 -22.94
C PRO A 10 -9.15 5.53 -21.83
N THR A 11 -10.25 4.83 -22.08
CA THR A 11 -11.26 4.53 -21.07
C THR A 11 -10.66 3.54 -20.09
N LEU A 12 -10.75 3.85 -18.80
CA LEU A 12 -10.32 2.96 -17.73
C LEU A 12 -11.02 1.60 -17.87
N HIS A 13 -10.34 0.55 -17.41
CA HIS A 13 -10.91 -0.79 -17.32
C HIS A 13 -12.23 -0.74 -16.51
N PRO A 14 -13.33 -1.37 -16.97
CA PRO A 14 -14.67 -1.19 -16.40
C PRO A 14 -14.77 -1.50 -14.91
N TYR A 15 -13.89 -2.35 -14.39
CA TYR A 15 -13.86 -2.73 -12.99
C TYR A 15 -13.14 -1.72 -12.07
N ILE A 16 -12.26 -0.86 -12.61
CA ILE A 16 -11.43 0.06 -11.80
C ILE A 16 -12.27 1.03 -10.96
N PRO A 17 -13.40 1.60 -11.45
CA PRO A 17 -14.28 2.40 -10.61
C PRO A 17 -14.85 1.64 -9.40
N HIS A 18 -15.15 0.34 -9.56
CA HIS A 18 -15.64 -0.51 -8.47
C HIS A 18 -14.54 -0.78 -7.45
N LEU A 19 -13.36 -1.21 -7.91
CA LEU A 19 -12.20 -1.42 -7.05
C LEU A 19 -11.83 -0.16 -6.25
N ILE A 20 -11.85 1.02 -6.87
CA ILE A 20 -11.59 2.28 -6.17
C ILE A 20 -12.65 2.53 -5.08
N SER A 21 -13.91 2.24 -5.37
CA SER A 21 -15.00 2.33 -4.38
C SER A 21 -14.75 1.37 -3.20
N ASP A 22 -14.35 0.14 -3.48
CA ASP A 22 -14.10 -0.88 -2.45
C ASP A 22 -12.91 -0.49 -1.58
N ILE A 23 -11.82 0.00 -2.18
CA ILE A 23 -10.67 0.56 -1.44
C ILE A 23 -11.08 1.73 -0.54
N GLN A 24 -11.95 2.62 -1.02
CA GLN A 24 -12.42 3.76 -0.23
C GLN A 24 -13.35 3.34 0.90
N ASN A 25 -14.17 2.31 0.70
CA ASN A 25 -15.01 1.73 1.74
C ASN A 25 -14.17 1.02 2.83
N ALA A 26 -12.99 0.51 2.47
CA ALA A 26 -12.03 -0.10 3.37
C ALA A 26 -11.21 0.92 4.19
N PHE A 27 -11.38 2.23 3.97
CA PHE A 27 -10.71 3.25 4.77
C PHE A 27 -11.16 3.18 6.24
N ARG A 28 -10.19 3.19 7.16
CA ARG A 28 -10.50 3.27 8.58
C ARG A 28 -11.19 4.60 8.88
N GLN A 29 -12.38 4.53 9.45
CA GLN A 29 -13.07 5.71 9.98
C GLN A 29 -12.43 6.06 11.33
N LYS A 30 -11.62 7.13 11.38
CA LYS A 30 -11.19 7.67 12.69
C LYS A 30 -12.42 8.28 13.36
N GLU A 31 -12.78 7.80 14.55
CA GLU A 31 -13.77 8.49 15.36
C GLU A 31 -13.30 9.93 15.62
N LYS A 32 -14.22 10.90 15.58
CA LYS A 32 -13.94 12.32 15.84
C LYS A 32 -13.73 12.59 17.35
N THR A 33 -13.14 11.65 18.07
CA THR A 33 -12.83 11.80 19.48
C THR A 33 -11.69 12.82 19.58
N PRO A 34 -11.73 13.77 20.54
CA PRO A 34 -10.62 14.71 20.72
C PRO A 34 -9.32 13.92 20.80
N GLN A 35 -8.29 14.35 20.07
CA GLN A 35 -6.96 13.74 20.13
C GLN A 35 -6.51 13.73 21.59
N ARG A 36 -6.71 12.59 22.24
CA ARG A 36 -6.15 12.32 23.56
C ARG A 36 -4.65 12.38 23.38
N VAL A 37 -4.00 13.24 24.16
CA VAL A 37 -2.55 13.21 24.27
C VAL A 37 -2.19 11.92 25.00
N MET A 38 -1.47 11.06 24.29
CA MET A 38 -0.98 9.79 24.81
C MET A 38 0.06 10.06 25.91
N THR A 39 0.11 9.21 26.93
CA THR A 39 1.24 9.21 27.87
C THR A 39 2.44 8.47 27.29
N PHE A 40 3.64 8.77 27.80
CA PHE A 40 4.86 8.08 27.37
C PHE A 40 4.78 6.56 27.60
N GLU A 41 4.13 6.12 28.68
CA GLU A 41 3.96 4.71 29.02
C GLU A 41 3.14 3.96 27.96
N GLU A 42 2.06 4.57 27.47
CA GLU A 42 1.22 3.99 26.41
C GLU A 42 2.00 3.89 25.07
N GLU A 43 2.90 4.85 24.80
CA GLU A 43 3.77 4.82 23.62
C GLU A 43 4.74 3.64 23.69
N MET A 44 5.39 3.50 24.85
CA MET A 44 6.34 2.42 25.09
C MET A 44 5.67 1.06 25.07
N GLU A 45 4.43 0.93 25.57
CA GLU A 45 3.67 -0.32 25.48
C GLU A 45 3.34 -0.70 24.03
N GLU A 46 2.92 0.26 23.18
CA GLU A 46 2.68 0.02 21.75
C GLU A 46 3.96 -0.43 21.03
N VAL A 47 5.09 0.21 21.33
CA VAL A 47 6.41 -0.17 20.80
C VAL A 47 6.83 -1.56 21.28
N GLU A 48 6.68 -1.86 22.57
CA GLU A 48 6.99 -3.18 23.14
C GLU A 48 6.15 -4.27 22.49
N ASN A 49 4.85 -4.04 22.29
CA ASN A 49 3.96 -4.96 21.59
C ASN A 49 4.40 -5.20 20.13
N PHE A 50 4.80 -4.14 19.42
CA PHE A 50 5.29 -4.27 18.06
C PHE A 50 6.61 -5.07 17.98
N VAL A 51 7.55 -4.81 18.89
CA VAL A 51 8.88 -5.44 18.90
C VAL A 51 8.83 -6.88 19.39
N THR A 52 8.12 -7.13 20.51
CA THR A 52 8.07 -8.46 21.12
C THR A 52 7.06 -9.38 20.44
N ARG A 53 6.19 -8.82 19.58
CA ARG A 53 5.10 -9.50 18.86
C ARG A 53 4.25 -10.43 19.75
N PRO A 54 3.84 -10.02 20.97
CA PRO A 54 3.09 -10.88 21.86
C PRO A 54 1.60 -10.91 21.49
N LEU A 55 1.15 -9.91 20.72
CA LEU A 55 -0.20 -9.75 20.20
C LEU A 55 -0.23 -10.11 18.71
N GLY A 56 -1.30 -10.79 18.30
CA GLY A 56 -1.42 -11.46 17.01
C GLY A 56 -1.27 -10.51 15.83
N PHE A 57 -0.10 -10.55 15.19
CA PHE A 57 0.06 -10.07 13.83
C PHE A 57 -0.91 -10.85 12.95
N GLN A 58 -1.61 -10.13 12.09
CA GLN A 58 -2.51 -10.71 11.11
C GLN A 58 -2.20 -10.09 9.74
N PRO A 59 -2.53 -10.79 8.65
CA PRO A 59 -2.44 -10.19 7.31
C PRO A 59 -3.19 -8.86 7.26
N PHE A 60 -2.63 -7.83 6.64
CA PHE A 60 -3.26 -6.51 6.52
C PHE A 60 -4.68 -6.58 5.91
N GLY A 61 -4.91 -7.51 4.97
CA GLY A 61 -6.21 -7.78 4.39
C GLY A 61 -7.29 -8.11 5.43
N SER A 62 -6.92 -8.75 6.54
CA SER A 62 -7.81 -9.06 7.67
C SER A 62 -8.36 -7.80 8.35
N PHE A 63 -7.61 -6.69 8.31
CA PHE A 63 -8.00 -5.42 8.93
C PHE A 63 -8.87 -4.59 8.01
N CYS A 64 -8.46 -4.45 6.74
CA CYS A 64 -9.15 -3.60 5.77
C CYS A 64 -10.31 -4.31 5.04
N GLY A 65 -10.39 -5.64 5.11
CA GLY A 65 -11.43 -6.45 4.48
C GLY A 65 -11.22 -6.68 2.98
N LEU A 66 -10.05 -6.35 2.44
CA LEU A 66 -9.68 -6.60 1.04
C LEU A 66 -8.78 -7.84 0.94
N THR A 67 -8.89 -8.52 -0.20
CA THR A 67 -8.10 -9.70 -0.58
C THR A 67 -7.42 -9.46 -1.91
N LYS A 68 -6.38 -10.25 -2.24
CA LYS A 68 -5.67 -10.11 -3.52
C LYS A 68 -6.58 -10.37 -4.70
N GLU A 69 -7.55 -11.26 -4.54
CA GLU A 69 -8.53 -11.64 -5.55
C GLU A 69 -9.46 -10.49 -5.95
N ASP A 70 -9.62 -9.48 -5.10
CA ASP A 70 -10.38 -8.28 -5.41
C ASP A 70 -9.68 -7.40 -6.46
N PHE A 71 -8.39 -7.62 -6.71
CA PHE A 71 -7.56 -6.83 -7.62
C PHE A 71 -7.34 -7.58 -8.95
N PRO A 72 -7.62 -6.94 -10.11
CA PRO A 72 -7.31 -7.54 -11.40
C PRO A 72 -5.80 -7.78 -11.56
N PRO A 73 -5.38 -8.88 -12.22
CA PRO A 73 -3.99 -9.08 -12.60
C PRO A 73 -3.45 -7.89 -13.40
N SER A 74 -2.22 -7.49 -13.12
CA SER A 74 -1.59 -6.30 -13.71
C SER A 74 -1.50 -6.38 -15.25
N GLU A 75 -1.44 -7.59 -15.83
CA GLU A 75 -1.49 -7.83 -17.28
C GLU A 75 -2.80 -7.39 -17.94
N GLN A 76 -3.88 -7.26 -17.18
CA GLN A 76 -5.20 -6.83 -17.66
C GLN A 76 -5.39 -5.31 -17.58
N LEU A 77 -4.42 -4.60 -16.98
CA LEU A 77 -4.52 -3.19 -16.66
C LEU A 77 -3.59 -2.35 -17.55
N SER A 78 -4.08 -1.19 -17.94
CA SER A 78 -3.25 -0.15 -18.54
C SER A 78 -2.49 0.65 -17.46
N ASP A 79 -1.46 1.38 -17.87
CA ASP A 79 -0.80 2.37 -17.00
C ASP A 79 -1.78 3.38 -16.40
N ALA A 80 -2.83 3.74 -17.12
CA ALA A 80 -3.84 4.67 -16.63
C ALA A 80 -4.68 4.05 -15.50
N ASP A 81 -4.98 2.75 -15.59
CA ASP A 81 -5.69 2.00 -14.55
C ASP A 81 -4.86 1.91 -13.27
N MET A 82 -3.60 1.47 -13.40
CA MET A 82 -2.69 1.35 -12.25
C MET A 82 -2.44 2.71 -11.59
N LYS A 83 -2.24 3.79 -12.37
CA LYS A 83 -2.13 5.16 -11.85
C LYS A 83 -3.37 5.64 -11.10
N ALA A 84 -4.54 5.10 -11.40
CA ALA A 84 -5.76 5.43 -10.68
C ALA A 84 -5.86 4.69 -9.33
N VAL A 85 -5.42 3.42 -9.29
CA VAL A 85 -5.54 2.55 -8.10
C VAL A 85 -4.44 2.82 -7.07
N ILE A 86 -3.17 2.87 -7.48
CA ILE A 86 -2.00 3.05 -6.59
C ILE A 86 -2.20 4.16 -5.55
N PRO A 87 -2.59 5.40 -5.90
CA PRO A 87 -2.75 6.46 -4.90
C PRO A 87 -3.92 6.22 -3.93
N GLN A 88 -4.97 5.50 -4.34
CA GLN A 88 -6.07 5.12 -3.44
C GLN A 88 -5.61 4.08 -2.42
N TYR A 89 -4.82 3.11 -2.86
CA TYR A 89 -4.23 2.11 -1.98
C TYR A 89 -3.24 2.74 -0.98
N ILE A 90 -2.36 3.64 -1.44
CA ILE A 90 -1.46 4.38 -0.52
C ILE A 90 -2.26 5.19 0.49
N LYS A 91 -3.41 5.75 0.09
CA LYS A 91 -4.32 6.45 1.01
C LYS A 91 -4.96 5.48 2.01
N LEU A 92 -5.37 4.29 1.57
CA LEU A 92 -5.86 3.22 2.45
C LEU A 92 -4.85 2.93 3.56
N LEU A 93 -3.59 2.64 3.22
CA LEU A 93 -2.52 2.39 4.20
C LEU A 93 -2.43 3.52 5.22
N LYS A 94 -2.41 4.78 4.77
CA LYS A 94 -2.35 5.94 5.66
C LYS A 94 -3.53 6.05 6.63
N THR A 95 -4.73 5.61 6.25
CA THR A 95 -5.89 5.61 7.17
C THR A 95 -5.71 4.59 8.31
N TRP A 96 -4.94 3.54 8.05
CA TRP A 96 -4.59 2.49 8.99
C TRP A 96 -3.25 2.76 9.73
N ASN A 97 -2.74 4.00 9.67
CA ASN A 97 -1.43 4.37 10.20
C ASN A 97 -0.29 3.50 9.64
N ALA A 98 -0.37 3.14 8.37
CA ALA A 98 0.67 2.43 7.65
C ALA A 98 1.19 3.25 6.47
N ASP A 99 2.42 3.00 6.06
CA ASP A 99 2.98 3.54 4.84
C ASP A 99 3.86 2.54 4.09
N VAL A 100 4.23 2.95 2.88
CA VAL A 100 5.12 2.22 1.99
C VAL A 100 5.91 3.24 1.19
N HIS A 101 7.20 2.97 1.05
CA HIS A 101 8.11 3.84 0.31
C HIS A 101 8.72 3.08 -0.87
N PHE A 102 8.46 3.59 -2.07
CA PHE A 102 9.08 3.08 -3.28
C PHE A 102 10.43 3.76 -3.52
N PRO A 103 11.48 3.01 -3.91
CA PRO A 103 12.66 3.58 -4.56
C PRO A 103 12.28 4.45 -5.76
N LYS A 104 13.20 5.32 -6.17
CA LYS A 104 13.00 6.12 -7.39
C LYS A 104 12.88 5.20 -8.61
N GLU A 105 12.03 5.57 -9.55
CA GLU A 105 11.93 4.96 -10.90
C GLU A 105 11.39 3.53 -10.97
N VAL A 106 10.76 3.02 -9.91
CA VAL A 106 10.06 1.72 -9.95
C VAL A 106 8.87 1.77 -10.92
N PRO A 107 8.74 0.81 -11.86
CA PRO A 107 7.61 0.75 -12.79
C PRO A 107 6.25 0.61 -12.08
N LEU A 108 5.20 1.17 -12.69
CA LEU A 108 3.84 1.14 -12.13
C LEU A 108 3.34 -0.28 -11.90
N LYS A 109 3.62 -1.19 -12.85
CA LYS A 109 3.30 -2.61 -12.73
C LYS A 109 3.85 -3.20 -11.44
N PHE A 110 5.13 -2.96 -11.19
CA PHE A 110 5.82 -3.46 -10.00
C PHE A 110 5.28 -2.82 -8.72
N GLN A 111 5.01 -1.51 -8.73
CA GLN A 111 4.38 -0.83 -7.59
C GLN A 111 3.00 -1.43 -7.27
N TYR A 112 2.18 -1.65 -8.30
CA TYR A 112 0.83 -2.19 -8.16
C TYR A 112 0.84 -3.60 -7.56
N GLU A 113 1.68 -4.50 -8.09
CA GLU A 113 1.82 -5.87 -7.59
C GLU A 113 2.29 -5.91 -6.14
N LEU A 114 3.28 -5.09 -5.81
CA LEU A 114 3.82 -5.01 -4.45
C LEU A 114 2.81 -4.44 -3.45
N LEU A 115 1.95 -3.51 -3.86
CA LEU A 115 0.85 -3.03 -3.01
C LEU A 115 -0.17 -4.12 -2.72
N ILE A 116 -0.54 -4.92 -3.73
CA ILE A 116 -1.46 -6.06 -3.54
C ILE A 116 -0.84 -7.07 -2.58
N ASP A 117 0.46 -7.30 -2.69
CA ASP A 117 1.17 -8.20 -1.79
C ASP A 117 1.09 -7.80 -0.32
N ILE A 118 0.97 -6.50 -0.01
CA ILE A 118 0.81 -6.01 1.37
C ILE A 118 -0.41 -6.62 2.06
N LEU A 119 -1.48 -6.99 1.33
CA LEU A 119 -2.68 -7.60 1.93
C LEU A 119 -2.36 -8.89 2.70
N ASP A 120 -1.32 -9.61 2.29
CA ASP A 120 -0.88 -10.85 2.94
C ASP A 120 0.27 -10.64 3.93
N GLU A 121 0.84 -9.43 4.00
CA GLU A 121 1.96 -9.13 4.90
C GLU A 121 1.48 -9.00 6.35
N ASP A 122 2.31 -9.49 7.27
CA ASP A 122 2.10 -9.40 8.71
C ASP A 122 1.96 -7.92 9.14
N PHE A 123 0.83 -7.60 9.74
CA PHE A 123 0.52 -6.26 10.22
C PHE A 123 0.03 -6.30 11.66
N MET A 124 0.44 -5.29 12.42
CA MET A 124 -0.11 -4.95 13.71
C MET A 124 -0.63 -3.52 13.62
N TYR A 125 -1.90 -3.33 13.97
CA TYR A 125 -2.44 -1.99 14.06
C TYR A 125 -1.74 -1.19 15.17
N MET A 126 -1.22 -0.01 14.81
CA MET A 126 -0.74 0.98 15.76
C MET A 126 -1.73 2.13 15.82
N GLU A 127 -2.24 2.45 17.02
CA GLU A 127 -3.17 3.55 17.23
C GLU A 127 -2.51 4.90 16.99
N TYR A 128 -1.21 5.01 17.27
CA TYR A 128 -0.50 6.29 17.23
C TYR A 128 0.81 6.24 16.45
N GLY A 129 1.57 5.14 16.57
CA GLY A 129 2.72 4.87 15.72
C GLY A 129 2.35 4.68 14.24
N MET A 130 3.35 4.70 13.37
CA MET A 130 3.18 4.31 11.96
C MET A 130 3.99 3.06 11.62
N VAL A 131 3.34 2.09 10.98
CA VAL A 131 3.99 0.88 10.47
C VAL A 131 4.45 1.14 9.04
N GLY A 132 5.75 1.05 8.80
CA GLY A 132 6.29 1.04 7.43
C GLY A 132 6.38 -0.36 6.87
N PHE A 133 5.73 -0.60 5.73
CA PHE A 133 6.01 -1.76 4.89
C PHE A 133 7.31 -1.52 4.11
N ASP A 134 8.43 -2.03 4.62
CA ASP A 134 9.73 -2.00 3.95
C ASP A 134 10.04 -3.35 3.29
N PHE A 135 10.32 -3.30 2.00
CA PHE A 135 10.71 -4.46 1.19
C PHE A 135 12.23 -4.57 0.99
N CYS A 136 12.98 -3.65 1.61
CA CYS A 136 14.42 -3.65 1.64
C CYS A 136 14.94 -4.56 2.75
N SER A 137 15.79 -5.52 2.39
CA SER A 137 16.52 -6.34 3.37
C SER A 137 17.83 -5.70 3.84
N GLY A 138 18.21 -4.54 3.30
CA GLY A 138 19.55 -3.96 3.45
C GLY A 138 20.65 -4.72 2.69
N ASN A 139 20.35 -5.88 2.11
CA ASN A 139 21.25 -6.65 1.26
C ASN A 139 20.67 -6.74 -0.15
N PRO A 140 21.34 -6.22 -1.19
CA PRO A 140 20.87 -6.31 -2.57
C PRO A 140 20.71 -7.76 -3.08
N GLU A 141 21.43 -8.74 -2.52
CA GLU A 141 21.21 -10.15 -2.85
C GLU A 141 19.90 -10.66 -2.23
N GLY A 142 18.97 -11.13 -3.07
CA GLY A 142 17.66 -11.60 -2.62
C GLY A 142 16.69 -10.49 -2.20
N CYS A 143 17.04 -9.22 -2.38
CA CYS A 143 16.15 -8.10 -2.08
C CYS A 143 14.95 -8.09 -3.01
N ARG A 144 13.74 -7.89 -2.47
CA ARG A 144 12.51 -7.82 -3.27
C ARG A 144 12.54 -6.67 -4.28
N TRP A 145 13.27 -5.59 -3.99
CA TRP A 145 13.47 -4.49 -4.93
C TRP A 145 14.20 -4.89 -6.23
N GLY A 146 14.92 -6.02 -6.24
CA GLY A 146 15.57 -6.54 -7.44
C GLY A 146 16.51 -5.52 -8.09
N GLU A 147 16.32 -5.29 -9.40
CA GLU A 147 17.08 -4.30 -10.18
C GLU A 147 16.85 -2.84 -9.74
N TYR A 148 15.74 -2.56 -9.04
CA TYR A 148 15.42 -1.23 -8.50
C TYR A 148 16.01 -1.00 -7.11
N CYS A 149 16.78 -1.96 -6.58
CA CYS A 149 17.38 -1.86 -5.26
C CYS A 149 18.44 -0.76 -5.21
N GLY A 150 18.20 0.26 -4.38
CA GLY A 150 19.15 1.36 -4.17
C GLY A 150 20.50 0.92 -3.62
N CYS A 151 20.59 -0.24 -2.95
CA CYS A 151 21.86 -0.77 -2.43
C CYS A 151 22.81 -1.26 -3.52
N LEU A 152 22.34 -1.46 -4.75
CA LEU A 152 23.19 -1.89 -5.89
C LEU A 152 24.30 -0.89 -6.21
N GLN A 153 24.12 0.40 -5.86
CA GLN A 153 25.13 1.43 -6.08
C GLN A 153 26.36 1.30 -5.16
N TYR A 154 26.27 0.48 -4.11
CA TYR A 154 27.33 0.29 -3.10
C TYR A 154 28.03 -1.08 -3.20
N LYS A 155 27.73 -1.85 -4.25
CA LYS A 155 28.50 -3.05 -4.61
C LYS A 155 29.77 -2.65 -5.35
#